data_AF-A0A2K3P6R9-F1
#
_entry.id   AF-A0A2K3P6R9-F1
#
_cell.length_a   1.000
_cell.length_b   1.000
_cell.length_c   1.000
_cell.angle_alpha   90.00
_cell.angle_beta   90.00
_cell.angle_gamma   90.00
#
_symmetry.space_group_name_H-M   'P 1'
#
loop_
_entity.id
_entity.type
_entity.pdbx_description
1 polymer ?
#
loop_
_entity_poly.entity_id
_entity_poly.type
_entity_poly.pdbx_seq_one_letter_code
_entity_poly.pdbx_strand_id
1 'polypeptide(L)'
;MCVDKKANYPVKVTGIEILPNPVVSGDPANFKISATSGKAIHGGKVVIGVSYVGVPVHSETIDLCKEVSCPVANGNFVISHTQTLPSITPP
;
A
#
# COMPACT_ATOMS: atom_id res chain seq x y z
N MET A 1 -8.10 4.75 8.84
CA MET A 1 -6.90 5.23 8.12
C MET A 1 -6.37 6.45 8.85
N CYS A 2 -5.41 6.27 9.76
CA CYS A 2 -4.81 7.38 10.50
C CYS A 2 -3.73 8.00 9.63
N VAL A 3 -3.98 9.20 9.11
CA VAL A 3 -2.98 10.00 8.40
C VAL A 3 -2.40 11.00 9.39
N ASP A 4 -1.11 10.88 9.69
CA ASP A 4 -0.36 11.86 10.47
C ASP A 4 -0.27 13.18 9.68
N LYS A 5 -1.23 14.08 9.90
CA LYS A 5 -1.35 15.37 9.20
C LYS A 5 -0.16 16.34 9.42
N LYS A 6 0.88 15.96 10.16
CA LYS A 6 1.94 16.87 10.65
C LYS A 6 3.33 16.61 10.05
N ALA A 7 3.52 15.57 9.24
CA ALA A 7 4.81 15.26 8.64
C ALA A 7 4.78 15.48 7.11
N ASN A 8 5.74 16.26 6.61
CA ASN A 8 5.95 16.46 5.18
C ASN A 8 6.70 15.24 4.62
N TYR A 9 5.97 14.16 4.35
CA TYR A 9 6.56 12.96 3.78
C TYR A 9 7.04 13.22 2.34
N PRO A 10 8.20 12.70 1.93
CA PRO A 10 8.71 12.86 0.57
C PRO A 10 7.82 12.20 -0.49
N VAL A 11 6.97 11.26 -0.04
CA VAL A 11 6.01 10.52 -0.86
C VAL A 11 4.60 11.01 -0.56
N LYS A 12 3.83 11.29 -1.60
CA LYS A 12 2.39 11.60 -1.53
C LYS A 12 1.62 10.51 -2.27
N VAL A 13 0.64 9.90 -1.60
CA VAL A 13 -0.28 8.95 -2.23
C VAL A 13 -1.31 9.74 -3.05
N THR A 14 -1.45 9.41 -4.33
CA THR A 14 -2.35 10.07 -5.27
C THR A 14 -3.58 9.24 -5.59
N GLY A 15 -3.52 7.92 -5.42
CA GLY A 15 -4.67 7.04 -5.66
C GLY A 15 -4.44 5.61 -5.18
N ILE A 16 -5.53 4.90 -4.96
CA ILE A 16 -5.54 3.48 -4.58
C ILE A 16 -6.57 2.79 -5.47
N GLU A 17 -6.14 1.72 -6.15
CA GLU A 17 -7.01 0.82 -6.91
C GLU A 17 -6.92 -0.57 -6.30
N ILE A 18 -8.08 -1.21 -6.13
CA ILE A 18 -8.21 -2.52 -5.47
C ILE A 18 -8.95 -3.45 -6.43
N LEU A 19 -8.39 -4.63 -6.69
CA LEU A 19 -8.94 -5.61 -7.62
C LEU A 19 -8.93 -7.01 -6.98
N PRO A 20 -10.06 -7.76 -6.95
CA PRO A 20 -11.39 -7.34 -7.38
C PRO A 20 -12.04 -6.33 -6.42
N ASN A 21 -13.01 -5.57 -6.92
CA ASN A 21 -13.84 -4.66 -6.11
C ASN A 21 -15.33 -5.00 -6.35
N PRO A 22 -16.08 -5.49 -5.35
CA PRO A 22 -15.68 -5.70 -3.96
C PRO A 22 -14.65 -6.83 -3.81
N VAL A 23 -13.81 -6.73 -2.77
CA VAL A 23 -12.80 -7.76 -2.49
C VAL A 23 -13.50 -9.04 -2.04
N VAL A 24 -13.03 -10.18 -2.52
CA VAL A 24 -13.56 -11.49 -2.15
C VAL A 24 -12.71 -12.07 -1.02
N SER A 25 -13.35 -12.43 0.09
CA SER A 25 -12.66 -12.94 1.27
C SER A 25 -12.06 -14.32 1.01
N GLY A 26 -10.82 -14.54 1.44
CA GLY A 26 -10.08 -15.78 1.16
C GLY A 26 -9.40 -15.83 -0.21
N ASP A 27 -9.71 -14.90 -1.12
CA ASP A 27 -9.06 -14.78 -2.41
C ASP A 27 -7.96 -13.69 -2.43
N PRO A 28 -6.96 -13.79 -3.32
CA PRO A 28 -5.96 -12.76 -3.51
C PRO A 28 -6.60 -11.46 -4.02
N ALA A 29 -6.30 -10.34 -3.35
CA ALA A 29 -6.62 -9.00 -3.80
C ALA A 29 -5.35 -8.26 -4.20
N ASN A 30 -5.37 -7.57 -5.34
CA ASN A 30 -4.27 -6.74 -5.80
C ASN A 30 -4.55 -5.28 -5.44
N PHE A 31 -3.60 -4.67 -4.73
CA PHE A 31 -3.61 -3.28 -4.32
C PHE A 31 -2.57 -2.51 -5.15
N LYS A 32 -3.06 -1.62 -6.00
CA LYS A 32 -2.22 -0.67 -6.73
C LYS A 32 -2.27 0.68 -6.05
N ILE A 33 -1.13 1.12 -5.54
CA ILE A 33 -0.99 2.39 -4.84
C ILE A 33 -0.21 3.32 -5.74
N SER A 34 -0.90 4.31 -6.30
CA SER A 34 -0.30 5.40 -7.05
C SER A 34 0.24 6.43 -6.09
N ALA A 35 1.52 6.76 -6.24
CA ALA A 35 2.21 7.73 -5.41
C ALA A 35 3.12 8.63 -6.25
N THR A 36 3.48 9.76 -5.67
CA THR A 36 4.40 10.73 -6.29
C THR A 36 5.44 11.18 -5.27
N SER A 37 6.67 11.37 -5.74
CA SER A 37 7.78 11.87 -4.92
C SER A 37 8.52 12.99 -5.62
N GLY A 38 8.83 14.06 -4.88
CA GLY A 38 9.66 15.16 -5.37
C GLY A 38 11.16 14.84 -5.38
N LYS A 39 11.58 13.67 -4.89
CA LYS A 39 12.98 13.24 -4.79
C LYS A 39 13.11 11.78 -5.22
N ALA A 40 14.30 11.42 -5.72
CA ALA A 40 14.61 10.03 -6.00
C ALA A 40 14.63 9.21 -4.69
N ILE A 41 14.09 7.99 -4.74
CA ILE A 41 14.03 7.06 -3.61
C ILE A 41 14.93 5.87 -3.93
N HIS A 42 16.03 5.73 -3.20
CA HIS A 42 17.00 4.65 -3.44
C HIS A 42 16.60 3.32 -2.80
N GLY A 43 15.66 3.36 -1.86
CA GLY A 43 15.10 2.18 -1.21
C GLY A 43 14.36 2.55 0.07
N GLY A 44 13.78 1.56 0.72
CA GLY A 44 13.01 1.76 1.94
C GLY A 44 12.06 0.60 2.22
N LYS A 45 11.32 0.72 3.31
CA LYS A 45 10.28 -0.25 3.69
C LYS A 45 8.91 0.39 3.57
N VAL A 46 7.96 -0.36 3.02
CA VAL A 46 6.54 -0.01 3.00
C VAL A 46 5.86 -0.84 4.09
N VAL A 47 5.19 -0.17 5.02
CA VAL A 47 4.42 -0.82 6.09
C VAL A 47 2.94 -0.74 5.73
N ILE A 48 2.31 -1.89 5.54
CA ILE A 48 0.90 -2.03 5.18
C ILE A 48 0.16 -2.52 6.42
N GLY A 49 -0.83 -1.74 6.87
CA GLY A 49 -1.71 -2.11 7.97
C GLY A 49 -3.14 -2.22 7.49
N VAL A 50 -3.78 -3.37 7.72
CA VAL A 50 -5.20 -3.61 7.39
C VAL A 50 -6.00 -3.60 8.69
N SER A 51 -7.07 -2.82 8.71
CA SER A 51 -8.01 -2.78 9.84
C SER A 51 -9.44 -2.97 9.36
N TYR A 52 -10.19 -3.86 10.01
CA TYR A 52 -11.60 -4.11 9.75
C TYR A 52 -12.42 -3.63 10.96
N VAL A 53 -13.38 -2.72 10.75
CA VAL A 53 -14.21 -2.12 11.82
C VAL A 53 -13.35 -1.59 12.99
N GLY A 54 -12.21 -0.97 12.66
CA GLY A 54 -11.28 -0.40 13.63
C GLY A 54 -10.35 -1.40 14.34
N VAL A 55 -10.50 -2.71 14.10
CA VAL A 55 -9.60 -3.74 14.64
C VAL A 55 -8.49 -4.03 13.62
N PRO A 56 -7.20 -3.95 13.98
CA PRO A 56 -6.11 -4.36 13.10
C PRO A 56 -6.16 -5.87 12.91
N VAL A 57 -6.28 -6.31 11.66
CA VAL A 57 -6.38 -7.73 11.28
C VAL A 57 -5.13 -8.24 10.60
N HIS A 58 -4.33 -7.34 10.03
CA HIS A 58 -3.08 -7.71 9.37
C HIS A 58 -2.08 -6.56 9.41
N SER A 59 -0.80 -6.91 9.43
CA SER A 59 0.29 -5.95 9.26
C SER A 59 1.43 -6.61 8.52
N GLU A 60 1.90 -5.97 7.46
CA GLU A 60 2.99 -6.45 6.62
C GLU A 60 4.03 -5.35 6.43
N THR A 61 5.28 -5.74 6.29
CA THR A 61 6.36 -4.83 5.92
C THR A 61 7.09 -5.40 4.72
N ILE A 62 6.99 -4.71 3.59
CA ILE A 62 7.62 -5.09 2.33
C ILE A 62 8.75 -4.13 2.00
N ASP A 63 9.73 -4.62 1.26
CA ASP A 63 10.80 -3.78 0.73
C ASP A 63 10.28 -3.05 -0.51
N LEU A 64 10.40 -1.73 -0.54
CA LEU A 64 9.95 -0.91 -1.66
C LEU A 64 10.57 -1.39 -2.97
N CYS A 65 11.86 -1.74 -2.95
CA CYS A 65 12.59 -2.14 -4.15
C CYS A 65 12.24 -3.53 -4.67
N LYS A 66 11.42 -4.29 -3.94
CA LYS A 66 10.84 -5.54 -4.45
C LYS A 66 9.56 -5.30 -5.26
N GLU A 67 8.84 -4.23 -4.97
CA GLU A 67 7.59 -3.87 -5.64
C GLU A 67 7.82 -2.91 -6.82
N VAL A 68 8.86 -2.08 -6.75
CA VAL A 68 9.22 -1.11 -7.78
C VAL A 68 10.72 -1.15 -8.09
N SER A 69 11.09 -0.81 -9.31
CA SER A 69 12.50 -0.73 -9.69
C SER A 69 13.19 0.45 -9.01
N CYS A 70 14.19 0.16 -8.18
CA CYS A 70 15.01 1.17 -7.51
C CYS A 70 16.26 1.53 -8.34
N PRO A 71 16.72 2.80 -8.29
CA PRO A 71 16.09 3.91 -7.58
C PRO A 71 14.81 4.38 -8.28
N VAL A 72 13.76 4.65 -7.50
CA VAL A 72 12.53 5.27 -8.00
C VAL A 72 12.86 6.72 -8.35
N ALA A 73 12.68 7.07 -9.63
CA ALA A 73 12.90 8.44 -10.09
C ALA A 73 11.93 9.43 -9.44
N ASN A 74 12.27 10.72 -9.48
CA ASN A 74 11.33 11.77 -9.11
C ASN A 74 10.11 11.73 -10.04
N GLY A 75 8.92 11.91 -9.48
CA GLY A 75 7.65 11.84 -10.20
C GLY A 75 6.75 10.72 -9.69
N ASN A 76 5.89 10.22 -10.58
CA ASN A 76 4.85 9.27 -10.25
C ASN A 76 5.35 7.83 -10.38
N PHE A 77 4.93 6.99 -9.44
CA PHE A 77 5.20 5.55 -9.43
C PHE A 77 4.00 4.80 -8.86
N VAL A 78 3.93 3.50 -9.16
CA VAL A 78 2.86 2.62 -8.70
C VAL A 78 3.48 1.44 -7.97
N ILE A 79 3.04 1.20 -6.74
CA ILE A 79 3.34 -0.02 -5.97
C ILE A 79 2.19 -0.99 -6.23
N SER A 80 2.47 -2.24 -6.59
CA SER A 80 1.45 -3.25 -6.95
C SER A 80 1.60 -4.50 -6.09
N HIS A 81 0.94 -4.51 -4.93
CA HIS A 81 1.04 -5.60 -3.95
C HIS A 81 -0.17 -6.52 -4.02
N THR A 82 0.05 -7.83 -4.11
CA THR A 82 -1.03 -8.82 -4.02
C THR A 82 -1.05 -9.44 -2.63
N GLN A 83 -2.21 -9.37 -1.98
CA GLN A 83 -2.41 -9.89 -0.64
C GLN A 83 -3.73 -10.66 -0.55
N THR A 84 -3.68 -11.88 -0.02
CA THR A 84 -4.88 -12.65 0.30
C THR A 84 -5.48 -12.15 1.60
N LEU A 85 -6.72 -11.65 1.55
CA LEU A 85 -7.42 -11.24 2.75
C LEU A 85 -7.96 -12.47 3.50
N PRO A 86 -7.95 -12.49 4.84
CA PRO A 86 -8.48 -13.60 5.61
C PRO A 86 -9.92 -13.91 5.21
N SER A 87 -10.29 -15.19 5.14
CA SER A 87 -11.67 -15.63 4.85
C SER A 87 -12.66 -15.18 5.93
N ILE A 88 -12.16 -14.87 7.13
CA ILE A 88 -12.94 -14.39 8.28
C ILE A 88 -13.05 -12.86 8.26
N THR A 89 -13.71 -12.31 7.24
CA THR A 89 -14.26 -10.96 7.33
C THR A 89 -15.68 -11.06 7.90
N PRO A 90 -15.95 -10.54 9.11
CA PRO A 90 -17.33 -10.40 9.58
C PRO A 90 -18.13 -9.56 8.57
N PRO A 91 -19.41 -9.86 8.29
CA PRO A 91 -20.23 -9.11 7.33
C PRO A 91 -20.39 -7.62 7.66
#